data_AF-J9G709-F1
#
_entry.id   AF-J9G709-F1
#
_cell.length_a   1.000
_cell.length_b   1.000
_cell.length_c   1.000
_cell.angle_alpha   90.00
_cell.angle_beta   90.00
_cell.angle_gamma   90.00
#
_symmetry.space_group_name_H-M   'P 1'
#
loop_
_entity.id
_entity.type
_entity.pdbx_description
1 polymer ?
#
loop_
_entity_poly.entity_id
_entity_poly.type
_entity_poly.pdbx_seq_one_letter_code
_entity_poly.pdbx_strand_id
1 'polypeptide(L)' 'MSIFLDALRYLGYVLIFPGFLFCFMGGMLLCGIDRKMVAKMQKRVGPPVLQPFYDFFKLCGKETIVPAVAHK' A
#
# COMPACT_ATOMS: atom_id res chain seq x y z
N MET A 1 -30.81 14.04 14.82
CA MET A 1 -29.40 14.36 15.09
C MET A 1 -28.51 13.13 15.31
N SER A 2 -29.05 11.97 15.74
CA SER A 2 -28.30 10.71 15.89
C SER A 2 -27.86 10.11 14.55
N ILE A 3 -28.78 9.93 13.60
CA ILE A 3 -28.52 9.31 12.29
C ILE A 3 -27.31 9.93 11.55
N PHE A 4 -27.18 11.26 11.60
CA PHE A 4 -26.09 11.97 10.94
C PHE A 4 -24.73 11.75 11.62
N LEU A 5 -24.71 11.71 12.97
CA LEU A 5 -23.50 11.43 13.74
C LEU A 5 -23.08 9.96 13.62
N ASP A 6 -24.05 9.04 13.55
CA ASP A 6 -23.81 7.61 13.34
C ASP A 6 -23.23 7.35 11.94
N ALA A 7 -23.78 8.01 10.91
CA ALA A 7 -23.24 7.93 9.55
C ALA A 7 -21.79 8.43 9.46
N LEU A 8 -21.47 9.54 10.14
CA LEU A 8 -20.11 10.07 10.20
C LEU A 8 -19.15 9.11 10.93
N ARG A 9 -19.63 8.43 11.97
CA ARG A 9 -18.87 7.43 12.72
C ARG A 9 -18.60 6.17 11.89
N TYR A 10 -19.59 5.66 11.16
CA TYR A 10 -19.41 4.53 10.25
C TYR A 10 -18.45 4.86 9.10
N LEU A 11 -18.53 6.07 8.54
CA LEU A 11 -17.57 6.55 7.55
C LEU A 11 -16.14 6.55 8.13
N GLY A 12 -15.98 7.00 9.38
CA GLY A 12 -14.70 6.95 10.09
C GLY A 12 -14.15 5.53 10.26
N TYR A 13 -15.00 4.55 10.58
CA TYR A 13 -14.58 3.15 10.70
C TYR A 13 -14.16 2.50 9.37
N VAL A 14 -14.85 2.85 8.28
CA VAL A 14 -14.51 2.35 6.93
C VAL A 14 -13.23 2.99 6.39
N LEU A 15 -12.94 4.25 6.71
CA LEU A 15 -11.75 4.94 6.21
C LEU A 15 -10.51 4.70 7.06
N ILE A 16 -10.61 4.79 8.39
CA ILE A 16 -9.44 4.91 9.28
C ILE A 16 -9.10 3.55 9.92
N PHE A 17 -10.02 2.93 10.66
CA PHE A 17 -9.79 1.66 11.34
C PHE A 17 -11.12 0.93 11.59
N PRO A 18 -11.29 -0.34 11.19
CA PRO A 18 -10.31 -1.27 10.60
C PRO A 18 -10.21 -1.21 9.06
N GLY A 19 -10.82 -0.22 8.41
CA GLY A 19 -10.97 -0.22 6.95
C GLY A 19 -9.74 0.20 6.13
N PHE A 20 -9.92 1.14 5.20
CA PHE A 20 -9.02 1.35 4.07
C PHE A 20 -7.58 1.70 4.46
N LEU A 21 -7.39 2.68 5.35
CA LEU A 21 -6.06 3.16 5.72
C LEU A 21 -5.25 2.08 6.43
N PHE A 22 -5.89 1.32 7.32
CA PHE A 22 -5.27 0.21 8.02
C PHE A 22 -4.85 -0.92 7.07
N CYS A 23 -5.75 -1.35 6.18
CA CYS A 23 -5.44 -2.37 5.17
C CYS A 23 -4.34 -1.92 4.21
N PHE A 24 -4.34 -0.65 3.78
CA PHE A 24 -3.34 -0.10 2.89
C PHE A 24 -1.94 -0.06 3.53
N MET A 25 -1.84 0.48 4.75
CA MET A 25 -0.57 0.51 5.49
C MET A 25 -0.09 -0.89 5.86
N GLY A 26 -1.00 -1.75 6.33
CA GLY A 26 -0.72 -3.15 6.66
C GLY A 26 -0.23 -3.94 5.45
N GLY A 27 -0.89 -3.79 4.29
CA GLY A 27 -0.50 -4.45 3.04
C GLY A 27 0.90 -4.05 2.57
N MET A 28 1.24 -2.76 2.62
CA MET A 28 2.60 -2.30 2.27
C MET A 28 3.66 -2.83 3.23
N LEU A 29 3.39 -2.85 4.54
CA LEU A 29 4.31 -3.42 5.52
C LEU A 29 4.51 -4.93 5.33
N LEU A 30 3.41 -5.68 5.10
CA LEU A 30 3.47 -7.11 4.82
C LEU A 30 4.28 -7.42 3.56
N CYS A 31 4.14 -6.62 2.50
CA CYS A 31 4.95 -6.75 1.30
C CYS A 31 6.45 -6.54 1.58
N GLY A 32 6.80 -5.57 2.44
CA GLY A 32 8.17 -5.34 2.88
C GLY A 32 8.75 -6.50 3.70
N ILE A 33 7.92 -7.10 4.57
CA ILE A 33 8.28 -8.28 5.37
C ILE A 33 8.48 -9.49 4.48
N ASP A 34 7.56 -9.74 3.54
CA ASP A 34 7.64 -10.85 2.58
C ASP A 34 8.96 -10.80 1.79
N ARG A 35 9.30 -9.64 1.22
CA ARG A 35 10.57 -9.46 0.48
C ARG A 35 11.80 -9.74 1.33
N LYS A 36 11.76 -9.43 2.63
CA LYS A 36 12.84 -9.74 3.58
C LYS A 36 12.89 -11.22 3.95
N MET A 37 11.74 -11.87 4.08
CA MET A 37 11.62 -13.31 4.34
C MET A 37 12.16 -14.12 3.15
N VAL A 38 11.72 -13.80 1.93
CA VAL A 38 12.19 -14.43 0.69
C VAL A 38 13.70 -14.25 0.51
N ALA A 39 14.23 -13.05 0.77
CA ALA A 39 15.67 -12.81 0.70
C ALA A 39 16.47 -13.68 1.69
N LYS A 40 15.96 -13.83 2.92
CA LYS A 40 16.59 -14.68 3.93
C LYS A 40 16.57 -16.16 3.53
N MET A 41 15.49 -16.64 2.93
CA MET A 41 15.41 -18.00 2.37
C MET A 41 16.42 -18.21 1.23
N GLN A 42 16.64 -17.18 0.42
CA GLN A 42 17.61 -17.19 -0.68
C GLN A 42 19.07 -16.93 -0.24
N LYS A 43 19.36 -16.91 1.08
CA LYS A 43 20.68 -16.59 1.65
C LYS A 43 21.28 -15.27 1.14
N ARG A 44 20.44 -14.27 0.85
CA ARG A 44 20.86 -12.91 0.50
C ARG A 44 20.30 -11.89 1.47
N VAL A 45 20.95 -10.73 1.56
CA VAL A 45 20.42 -9.62 2.35
C VAL A 45 19.27 -8.98 1.58
N GLY A 46 18.09 -8.97 2.20
CA GLY A 46 16.89 -8.36 1.63
C GLY A 46 16.86 -6.84 1.75
N PRO A 47 16.03 -6.17 0.94
CA PRO A 47 15.82 -4.73 1.04
C PRO A 47 15.18 -4.34 2.40
N PRO A 48 15.27 -3.06 2.80
CA PRO A 48 14.64 -2.59 4.04
C PRO A 48 13.11 -2.72 3.98
N VAL A 49 12.46 -2.91 5.13
CA VAL A 49 11.01 -3.15 5.21
C VAL A 49 10.19 -1.95 4.72
N LEU A 50 10.74 -0.74 4.82
CA LEU A 50 10.12 0.50 4.31
C LEU A 50 10.32 0.70 2.80
N GLN A 51 11.09 -0.16 2.12
CA GLN A 51 11.32 -0.06 0.67
C GLN A 51 10.03 0.04 -0.16
N PRO A 52 8.95 -0.73 0.11
CA PRO A 52 7.71 -0.64 -0.65
C PRO A 52 7.07 0.76 -0.61
N PHE A 53 7.22 1.50 0.49
CA PHE A 53 6.72 2.88 0.58
C PHE A 53 7.50 3.80 -0.35
N TYR A 54 8.83 3.71 -0.35
CA TYR A 54 9.67 4.50 -1.25
C TYR A 54 9.44 4.14 -2.73
N ASP A 55 9.28 2.85 -3.03
CA ASP A 55 8.98 2.38 -4.38
C ASP A 55 7.62 2.92 -4.87
N PHE A 56 6.61 2.97 -4.00
CA PHE A 56 5.30 3.54 -4.32
C PHE A 56 5.41 5.02 -4.73
N PHE A 57 6.01 5.86 -3.88
CA PHE A 57 6.18 7.28 -4.18
C PHE A 57 7.05 7.52 -5.42
N LYS A 58 8.11 6.73 -5.60
CA LYS A 58 9.00 6.81 -6.76
C LYS A 58 8.26 6.50 -8.06
N LEU A 59 7.36 5.52 -8.06
CA LEU A 59 6.60 5.14 -9.25
C LEU A 59 5.47 6.13 -9.56
N CYS A 60 4.82 6.70 -8.54
CA CYS A 60 3.81 7.75 -8.75
C CYS A 60 4.39 8.99 -9.44
N GLY A 61 5.64 9.33 -9.18
CA GLY A 61 6.33 10.46 -9.81
C GLY A 61 6.98 10.14 -11.17
N LYS A 62 6.85 8.90 -11.67
CA LYS A 62 7.53 8.47 -12.89
C LYS A 62 6.61 8.59 -14.11
N GLU A 63 7.17 9.04 -15.24
CA GLU A 63 6.43 9.12 -16.50
C GLU A 63 5.93 7.75 -16.94
N THR A 64 4.67 7.70 -17.37
CA THR A 64 4.06 6.49 -17.91
C THR A 64 4.39 6.39 -19.40
N ILE A 65 5.31 5.50 -19.74
CA ILE A 65 5.68 5.24 -21.14
C ILE A 65 4.65 4.28 -21.73
N VAL A 66 3.76 4.80 -22.58
CA VAL A 66 2.76 3.98 -23.30
C VAL A 66 3.30 3.66 -24.70
N PRO A 67 3.47 2.37 -25.06
CA PRO A 67 3.98 1.99 -26.37
C PRO A 67 2.96 2.30 -27.48
N ALA A 68 3.44 2.63 -28.69
CA ALA A 68 2.62 3.09 -29.80
C ALA A 68 1.54 2.10 -30.27
N VAL A 69 1.71 0.81 -29.97
CA VAL A 69 0.76 -0.27 -30.29
C VAL A 69 -0.25 -0.54 -29.18
N ALA A 70 -0.17 0.16 -28.04
CA ALA A 70 -1.13 -0.01 -26.97
C ALA A 70 -2.49 0.58 -27.35
N HIS A 71 -3.54 -0.23 -27.23
CA HIS A 71 -4.91 0.27 -27.25
C HIS A 71 -5.13 1.10 -25.98
N LYS A 72 -5.64 2.32 -26.15
CA LYS A 72 -6.00 3.20 -25.03
C LYS A 72 -7.19 2.67 -24.25
#